data_AF-A0A1C3RLS5-F1
#
_entry.id   AF-A0A1C3RLS5-F1
#
_cell.length_a   1.000
_cell.length_b   1.000
_cell.length_c   1.000
_cell.angle_alpha   90.00
_cell.angle_beta   90.00
_cell.angle_gamma   90.00
#
_symmetry.space_group_name_H-M   'P 1'
#
loop_
_entity.id
_entity.type
_entity.pdbx_description
1 polymer ?
#
loop_
_entity_poly.entity_id
_entity_poly.type
_entity_poly.pdbx_seq_one_letter_code
_entity_poly.pdbx_strand_id
1 'polypeptide(L)'
;MSSLLHMADSGSRALSYLLGALSIGLAGAVFATSMAPTAIAQWTLEVFGVSFVALFSVLVFISLFAWVRMGQFVARKDFWLEVGLHGANGVSTLALTFTLLGISLGIGTLAEQELTPETVQPIIGDLTKHFSLAFLTTVVGLPSAAILRALLSISHQRLAEEERS
;
A
#
# COMPACT_ATOMS: atom_id res chain seq x y z
N MET A 1 2.34 32.93 -3.78
CA MET A 1 1.01 32.42 -4.17
C MET A 1 1.10 31.29 -5.20
N SER A 2 1.95 31.38 -6.23
CA SER A 2 2.15 30.32 -7.25
C SER A 2 2.58 28.96 -6.67
N SER A 3 3.47 28.93 -5.68
CA SER A 3 3.95 27.68 -5.07
C SER A 3 2.83 26.85 -4.42
N LEU A 4 1.85 27.51 -3.76
CA LEU A 4 0.70 26.83 -3.15
C LEU A 4 -0.25 26.25 -4.20
N LEU A 5 -0.47 26.97 -5.31
CA LEU A 5 -1.29 26.50 -6.42
C LEU A 5 -0.66 25.28 -7.11
N HIS A 6 0.66 25.27 -7.31
CA HIS A 6 1.36 24.10 -7.85
C HIS A 6 1.35 22.92 -6.88
N MET A 7 1.43 23.16 -5.57
CA MET A 7 1.31 22.08 -4.57
C MET A 7 -0.08 21.45 -4.57
N ALA A 8 -1.13 22.26 -4.69
CA ALA A 8 -2.51 21.80 -4.81
C ALA A 8 -2.74 21.02 -6.11
N ASP A 9 -2.18 21.48 -7.24
CA ASP A 9 -2.25 20.77 -8.52
C ASP A 9 -1.54 19.42 -8.47
N SER A 10 -0.29 19.36 -7.99
CA SER A 10 0.42 18.08 -7.84
C SER A 10 -0.34 17.10 -6.93
N GLY A 11 -0.91 17.62 -5.84
CA GLY A 11 -1.72 16.85 -4.90
C GLY A 11 -2.99 16.29 -5.55
N SER A 12 -3.71 17.13 -6.30
CA SER A 12 -4.90 16.73 -7.06
C SER A 12 -4.60 15.65 -8.09
N ARG A 13 -3.49 15.80 -8.84
CA ARG A 13 -3.07 14.80 -9.84
C ARG A 13 -2.68 13.48 -9.19
N ALA A 14 -1.89 13.51 -8.12
CA ALA A 14 -1.51 12.31 -7.37
C ALA A 14 -2.73 11.61 -6.77
N LEU A 15 -3.67 12.37 -6.21
CA LEU A 15 -4.93 11.85 -5.69
C LEU A 15 -5.78 11.24 -6.80
N SER A 16 -5.84 11.87 -7.97
CA SER A 16 -6.57 11.35 -9.14
C SER A 16 -5.98 10.04 -9.63
N TYR A 17 -4.64 9.90 -9.67
CA TYR A 17 -3.99 8.63 -10.00
C TYR A 17 -4.27 7.55 -8.96
N LEU A 18 -4.22 7.90 -7.66
CA LEU A 18 -4.55 6.98 -6.57
C LEU A 18 -6.00 6.49 -6.67
N LEU A 19 -6.96 7.41 -6.75
CA LEU A 19 -8.39 7.08 -6.85
C LEU A 19 -8.71 6.34 -8.14
N GLY A 20 -8.08 6.71 -9.26
CA GLY A 20 -8.22 6.02 -10.53
C GLY A 20 -7.71 4.57 -10.46
N ALA A 21 -6.52 4.36 -9.90
CA ALA A 21 -5.96 3.03 -9.70
C ALA A 21 -6.83 2.19 -8.76
N LEU A 22 -7.32 2.78 -7.67
CA LEU A 22 -8.26 2.13 -6.75
C LEU A 22 -9.57 1.76 -7.45
N SER A 23 -10.14 2.66 -8.26
CA SER A 23 -11.37 2.41 -9.00
C SER A 23 -11.22 1.28 -10.02
N ILE A 24 -10.10 1.26 -10.76
CA ILE A 24 -9.81 0.19 -11.73
C ILE A 24 -9.58 -1.14 -11.01
N GLY A 25 -8.82 -1.13 -9.91
CA GLY A 25 -8.60 -2.31 -9.09
C GLY A 25 -9.91 -2.86 -8.52
N LEU A 26 -10.78 -1.98 -8.01
CA LEU A 26 -12.10 -2.36 -7.49
C LEU A 26 -12.99 -2.93 -8.60
N ALA A 27 -13.00 -2.33 -9.78
CA ALA A 27 -13.74 -2.86 -10.92
C ALA A 27 -13.25 -4.27 -11.32
N GLY A 28 -11.93 -4.48 -11.36
CA GLY A 28 -11.34 -5.81 -11.60
C GLY A 28 -11.71 -6.82 -10.52
N ALA A 29 -11.72 -6.40 -9.25
CA ALA A 29 -12.11 -7.26 -8.13
C ALA A 29 -13.60 -7.64 -8.19
N VAL A 30 -14.49 -6.69 -8.50
CA VAL A 30 -15.92 -6.94 -8.72
C VAL A 30 -16.12 -7.93 -9.86
N PHE A 31 -15.41 -7.73 -10.98
CA PHE A 31 -15.47 -8.63 -12.13
C PHE A 31 -15.03 -10.05 -11.78
N ALA A 32 -13.94 -10.20 -11.00
CA ALA A 32 -13.39 -11.50 -10.65
C ALA A 32 -14.19 -12.25 -9.57
N THR A 33 -14.78 -11.52 -8.61
CA THR A 33 -15.42 -12.12 -7.42
C THR A 33 -16.95 -12.12 -7.49
N SER A 34 -17.55 -11.34 -8.41
CA SER A 34 -18.99 -11.05 -8.44
C SER A 34 -19.55 -10.43 -7.16
N MET A 35 -18.69 -9.94 -6.26
CA MET A 35 -19.09 -9.27 -5.03
C MET A 35 -19.47 -7.81 -5.29
N ALA A 36 -20.37 -7.27 -4.47
CA ALA A 36 -20.65 -5.84 -4.47
C ALA A 36 -19.40 -5.04 -4.06
N PRO A 37 -19.18 -3.82 -4.60
CA PRO A 37 -18.01 -3.00 -4.25
C PRO A 37 -17.86 -2.74 -2.75
N THR A 38 -18.98 -2.53 -2.06
CA THR A 38 -19.01 -2.31 -0.61
C THR A 38 -18.59 -3.55 0.17
N ALA A 39 -18.98 -4.74 -0.29
CA ALA A 39 -18.58 -6.01 0.33
C ALA A 39 -17.08 -6.25 0.18
N ILE A 40 -16.49 -5.89 -0.96
CA ILE A 40 -15.04 -5.97 -1.18
C ILE A 40 -14.29 -5.01 -0.26
N ALA A 41 -14.81 -3.78 -0.09
CA ALA A 41 -14.21 -2.80 0.82
C ALA A 41 -14.27 -3.27 2.28
N GLN A 42 -15.41 -3.81 2.72
CA GLN A 42 -15.56 -4.39 4.06
C GLN A 42 -14.62 -5.56 4.28
N TRP A 43 -14.57 -6.52 3.35
CA TRP A 43 -13.65 -7.65 3.38
C TRP A 43 -12.19 -7.19 3.48
N THR A 44 -11.81 -6.16 2.71
CA THR A 44 -10.46 -5.58 2.77
C THR A 44 -10.15 -5.03 4.17
N LEU A 45 -11.09 -4.30 4.77
CA LEU A 45 -10.88 -3.74 6.11
C LEU A 45 -10.85 -4.81 7.20
N GLU A 46 -11.63 -5.89 7.06
CA GLU A 46 -11.63 -7.04 7.96
C GLU A 46 -10.32 -7.83 7.89
N VAL A 47 -9.80 -8.05 6.68
CA VAL A 47 -8.59 -8.85 6.45
C VAL A 47 -7.31 -8.09 6.75
N PHE A 48 -7.17 -6.88 6.23
CA PHE A 48 -5.93 -6.10 6.38
C PHE A 48 -5.91 -5.26 7.66
N GLY A 49 -7.08 -4.93 8.20
CA GLY A 49 -7.22 -3.98 9.31
C GLY A 49 -7.13 -2.53 8.85
N VAL A 50 -7.91 -1.67 9.52
CA VAL A 50 -8.02 -0.24 9.20
C VAL A 50 -6.66 0.47 9.25
N SER A 51 -5.83 0.17 10.26
CA SER A 51 -4.53 0.80 10.45
C SER A 51 -3.55 0.51 9.29
N PHE A 52 -3.52 -0.72 8.79
CA PHE A 52 -2.68 -1.08 7.65
C PHE A 52 -3.13 -0.32 6.41
N VAL A 53 -4.43 -0.37 6.09
CA VAL A 53 -4.99 0.28 4.90
C VAL A 53 -4.74 1.79 4.91
N ALA A 54 -4.91 2.44 6.07
CA ALA A 54 -4.66 3.87 6.22
C ALA A 54 -3.19 4.24 5.99
N LEU A 55 -2.26 3.57 6.70
CA LEU A 55 -0.82 3.84 6.58
C LEU A 55 -0.31 3.50 5.17
N PHE A 56 -0.76 2.39 4.61
CA PHE A 56 -0.43 1.97 3.25
C PHE A 56 -0.86 3.04 2.24
N SER A 57 -2.11 3.52 2.33
CA SER A 57 -2.63 4.55 1.44
C SER A 57 -1.83 5.86 1.51
N VAL A 58 -1.44 6.28 2.72
CA VAL A 58 -0.61 7.48 2.92
C VAL A 58 0.76 7.31 2.28
N LEU A 59 1.43 6.17 2.48
CA LEU A 59 2.76 5.92 1.92
C LEU A 59 2.73 5.83 0.39
N VAL A 60 1.74 5.13 -0.17
CA VAL A 60 1.52 5.09 -1.62
C VAL A 60 1.27 6.51 -2.16
N PHE A 61 0.43 7.30 -1.47
CA PHE A 61 0.17 8.69 -1.85
C PHE A 61 1.44 9.55 -1.84
N ILE A 62 2.31 9.42 -0.83
CA ILE A 62 3.60 10.12 -0.77
C ILE A 62 4.46 9.77 -1.99
N SER A 63 4.57 8.48 -2.34
CA SER A 63 5.33 8.05 -3.52
C SER A 63 4.75 8.58 -4.83
N LEU A 64 3.43 8.54 -5.01
CA LEU A 64 2.77 9.08 -6.20
C LEU A 64 2.88 10.61 -6.29
N PHE A 65 2.74 11.31 -5.15
CA PHE A 65 2.91 12.75 -5.07
C PHE A 65 4.34 13.15 -5.48
N ALA A 66 5.34 12.45 -4.96
CA ALA A 66 6.72 12.68 -5.32
C ALA A 66 6.99 12.41 -6.81
N TRP A 67 6.39 11.34 -7.38
CA TRP A 67 6.46 11.05 -8.80
C TRP A 67 5.89 12.19 -9.68
N VAL A 68 4.72 12.72 -9.34
CA VAL A 68 4.12 13.86 -10.06
C VAL A 68 5.00 15.10 -9.95
N ARG A 69 5.55 15.39 -8.76
CA ARG A 69 6.42 16.55 -8.53
C ARG A 69 7.73 16.45 -9.28
N MET A 70 8.29 15.26 -9.41
CA MET A 70 9.51 15.01 -10.17
C MET A 70 9.36 15.42 -11.64
N GLY A 71 8.20 15.18 -12.25
CA GLY A 71 7.91 15.62 -13.62
C GLY A 71 7.63 17.12 -13.78
N GLN A 72 7.23 17.81 -12.70
CA GLN A 72 6.93 19.26 -12.74
C GLN A 72 8.16 20.13 -12.38
N PHE A 73 9.06 19.63 -11.54
CA PHE A 73 10.21 20.38 -11.03
C PHE A 73 11.52 19.66 -11.35
N VAL A 74 11.91 19.71 -12.63
CA VAL A 74 13.11 19.02 -13.15
C VAL A 74 14.38 19.39 -12.37
N ALA A 75 14.53 20.67 -11.97
CA ALA A 75 15.67 21.14 -11.17
C ALA A 75 15.82 20.49 -9.78
N ARG A 76 14.78 19.81 -9.27
CA ARG A 76 14.80 19.09 -7.98
C ARG A 76 14.39 17.63 -8.13
N LYS A 77 14.58 17.06 -9.32
CA LYS A 77 14.17 15.68 -9.62
C LYS A 77 14.81 14.65 -8.70
N ASP A 78 16.08 14.83 -8.30
CA ASP A 78 16.79 13.92 -7.39
C ASP A 78 16.16 13.93 -5.99
N PHE A 79 15.80 15.12 -5.50
CA PHE A 79 15.12 15.27 -4.21
C PHE A 79 13.76 14.57 -4.22
N TRP A 80 12.96 14.77 -5.27
CA TRP A 80 11.65 14.13 -5.37
C TRP A 80 11.75 12.62 -5.60
N LEU A 81 12.80 12.14 -6.28
CA LEU A 81 13.09 10.72 -6.37
C LEU A 81 13.30 10.14 -4.96
N GLU A 82 14.17 10.75 -4.14
CA GLU A 82 14.48 10.26 -2.80
C GLU A 82 13.23 10.25 -1.89
N VAL A 83 12.43 11.31 -1.93
CA VAL A 83 11.15 11.38 -1.19
C VAL A 83 10.22 10.24 -1.63
N GLY A 84 10.12 9.99 -2.94
CA GLY A 84 9.28 8.92 -3.47
C GLY A 84 9.77 7.53 -3.05
N LEU A 85 11.08 7.31 -3.10
CA LEU A 85 11.72 6.05 -2.72
C LEU A 85 11.57 5.79 -1.22
N HIS A 86 11.66 6.81 -0.37
CA HIS A 86 11.34 6.67 1.05
C HIS A 86 9.89 6.25 1.28
N GLY A 87 8.93 6.80 0.54
CA GLY A 87 7.54 6.34 0.59
C GLY A 87 7.40 4.85 0.21
N ALA A 88 8.06 4.44 -0.87
CA ALA A 88 7.98 3.06 -1.38
C ALA A 88 8.70 2.06 -0.46
N ASN A 89 9.84 2.44 0.11
CA ASN A 89 10.52 1.67 1.14
C ASN A 89 9.67 1.58 2.41
N GLY A 90 8.98 2.66 2.78
CA GLY A 90 8.00 2.68 3.86
C GLY A 90 6.88 1.65 3.65
N VAL A 91 6.37 1.50 2.42
CA VAL A 91 5.38 0.46 2.09
C VAL A 91 5.94 -0.93 2.37
N SER A 92 7.19 -1.20 1.97
CA SER A 92 7.86 -2.48 2.23
C SER A 92 8.03 -2.75 3.72
N THR A 93 8.47 -1.74 4.48
CA THR A 93 8.63 -1.84 5.94
C THR A 93 7.27 -2.08 6.61
N LEU A 94 6.24 -1.33 6.24
CA LEU A 94 4.89 -1.48 6.78
C LEU A 94 4.36 -2.90 6.56
N ALA A 95 4.55 -3.43 5.35
CA ALA A 95 4.15 -4.79 5.00
C ALA A 95 4.79 -5.82 5.93
N LEU A 96 6.11 -5.74 6.12
CA LEU A 96 6.86 -6.64 7.01
C LEU A 96 6.45 -6.46 8.47
N THR A 97 6.25 -5.22 8.93
CA THR A 97 5.81 -4.94 10.31
C THR A 97 4.45 -5.57 10.60
N PHE A 98 3.48 -5.40 9.69
CA PHE A 98 2.16 -6.00 9.88
C PHE A 98 2.15 -7.52 9.71
N THR A 99 3.06 -8.07 8.89
CA THR A 99 3.29 -9.51 8.84
C THR A 99 3.80 -10.05 10.17
N LEU A 100 4.80 -9.40 10.77
CA LEU A 100 5.31 -9.78 12.08
C LEU A 100 4.25 -9.58 13.17
N LEU A 101 3.46 -8.52 13.11
CA LEU A 101 2.35 -8.28 14.02
C LEU A 101 1.30 -9.40 13.94
N GLY A 102 0.86 -9.75 12.73
CA GLY A 102 -0.13 -10.81 12.54
C GLY A 102 0.37 -12.16 13.03
N ILE A 103 1.64 -12.51 12.75
CA ILE A 103 2.25 -13.73 13.29
C ILE A 103 2.33 -13.68 14.82
N SER A 104 2.75 -12.55 15.40
CA SER A 104 2.86 -12.38 16.84
C SER A 104 1.50 -12.52 17.54
N LEU A 105 0.44 -11.94 16.98
CA LEU A 105 -0.92 -12.08 17.51
C LEU A 105 -1.42 -13.51 17.40
N GLY A 106 -1.18 -14.18 16.27
CA GLY A 106 -1.53 -15.59 16.10
C GLY A 106 -0.82 -16.50 17.11
N ILE A 107 0.48 -16.31 17.34
CA ILE A 107 1.21 -17.06 18.38
C ILE A 107 0.66 -16.74 19.78
N GLY A 108 0.32 -15.47 20.05
CA GLY A 108 -0.32 -15.06 21.30
C GLY A 108 -1.62 -15.83 21.57
N THR A 109 -2.48 -15.99 20.56
CA THR A 109 -3.74 -16.75 20.72
C THR A 109 -3.53 -18.22 21.09
N LEU A 110 -2.41 -18.84 20.67
CA LEU A 110 -2.06 -20.21 21.05
C LEU A 110 -1.52 -20.31 22.48
N ALA A 111 -0.90 -19.25 22.99
CA ALA A 111 -0.30 -19.26 24.33
C ALA A 111 -1.34 -19.09 25.44
N GLU A 112 -2.49 -18.46 25.15
CA GLU A 112 -3.51 -18.11 26.14
C GLU A 112 -4.66 -19.11 26.25
N GLN A 113 -4.79 -20.08 25.34
CA GLN A 113 -5.93 -21.00 25.29
C GLN A 113 -5.50 -22.47 25.50
N GLU A 114 -6.23 -23.18 26.38
CA GLU A 114 -6.06 -24.63 26.53
C GLU A 114 -6.60 -25.34 25.28
N LEU A 115 -5.78 -26.20 24.69
CA LEU A 115 -6.12 -26.99 23.51
C LEU A 115 -6.93 -28.22 23.93
N THR A 116 -8.26 -28.09 23.97
CA THR A 116 -9.20 -29.20 24.20
C THR A 116 -9.99 -29.50 22.91
N PRO A 117 -10.59 -30.69 22.78
CA PRO A 117 -11.43 -31.02 21.62
C PRO A 117 -12.56 -30.01 21.37
N GLU A 118 -13.06 -29.31 22.40
CA GLU A 118 -14.09 -28.28 22.24
C GLU A 118 -13.53 -26.93 21.75
N THR A 119 -12.28 -26.58 22.09
CA THR A 119 -11.68 -25.26 21.80
C THR A 119 -10.84 -25.24 20.51
N VAL A 120 -10.41 -26.39 20.00
CA VAL A 120 -9.52 -26.46 18.82
C VAL A 120 -10.12 -25.82 17.55
N GLN A 121 -11.40 -26.06 17.25
CA GLN A 121 -12.08 -25.48 16.08
C GLN A 121 -12.08 -23.93 16.10
N PRO A 122 -12.56 -23.27 17.17
CA PRO A 122 -12.54 -21.81 17.24
C PRO A 122 -11.10 -21.24 17.23
N ILE A 123 -10.15 -21.90 17.89
CA ILE A 123 -8.73 -21.48 17.89
C ILE A 123 -8.15 -21.48 16.46
N ILE A 124 -8.42 -22.51 15.66
CA ILE A 124 -7.97 -22.58 14.25
C ILE A 124 -8.57 -21.43 13.44
N GLY A 125 -9.85 -21.10 13.67
CA GLY A 125 -10.51 -19.98 13.01
C GLY A 125 -9.83 -18.64 13.29
N ASP A 126 -9.50 -18.36 14.56
CA ASP A 126 -8.85 -17.10 14.95
C ASP A 126 -7.39 -17.03 14.50
N LEU A 127 -6.66 -18.15 14.56
CA LEU A 127 -5.33 -18.26 13.96
C LEU A 127 -5.33 -17.95 12.47
N THR A 128 -6.33 -18.47 11.75
CA THR A 128 -6.47 -18.24 10.31
C THR A 128 -6.65 -16.75 10.01
N LYS A 129 -7.39 -16.00 10.84
CA LYS A 129 -7.53 -14.54 10.68
C LYS A 129 -6.20 -13.81 10.86
N HIS A 130 -5.46 -14.13 11.93
CA HIS A 130 -4.16 -13.49 12.21
C HIS A 130 -3.11 -13.80 11.13
N PHE A 131 -3.08 -15.03 10.65
CA PHE A 131 -2.20 -15.43 9.55
C PHE A 131 -2.65 -14.87 8.19
N SER A 132 -3.96 -14.78 7.94
CA SER A 132 -4.50 -14.16 6.73
C SER A 132 -4.04 -12.69 6.64
N LEU A 133 -4.17 -11.93 7.73
CA LEU A 133 -3.61 -10.58 7.83
C LEU A 133 -2.11 -10.60 7.53
N ALA A 134 -1.35 -11.47 8.23
CA ALA A 134 0.09 -11.48 8.12
C ALA A 134 0.59 -11.76 6.68
N PHE A 135 0.00 -12.73 6.00
CA PHE A 135 0.42 -13.12 4.66
C PHE A 135 -0.08 -12.13 3.61
N LEU A 136 -1.31 -11.65 3.71
CA LEU A 136 -1.87 -10.76 2.69
C LEU A 136 -1.23 -9.38 2.70
N THR A 137 -0.83 -8.85 3.87
CA THR A 137 -0.12 -7.56 3.96
C THR A 137 1.21 -7.59 3.21
N THR A 138 1.93 -8.72 3.20
CA THR A 138 3.18 -8.89 2.41
C THR A 138 2.92 -9.20 0.96
N VAL A 139 1.95 -10.07 0.64
CA VAL A 139 1.56 -10.40 -0.73
C VAL A 139 1.13 -9.15 -1.51
N VAL A 140 0.46 -8.20 -0.87
CA VAL A 140 0.09 -6.93 -1.51
C VAL A 140 1.18 -5.88 -1.34
N GLY A 141 1.74 -5.75 -0.14
CA GLY A 141 2.65 -4.66 0.21
C GLY A 141 3.99 -4.71 -0.52
N LEU A 142 4.65 -5.87 -0.59
CA LEU A 142 5.97 -5.98 -1.22
C LEU A 142 5.94 -5.75 -2.74
N PRO A 143 5.00 -6.35 -3.50
CA PRO A 143 4.86 -6.04 -4.92
C PRO A 143 4.52 -4.57 -5.16
N SER A 144 3.64 -3.98 -4.34
CA SER A 144 3.31 -2.55 -4.44
C SER A 144 4.55 -1.67 -4.24
N ALA A 145 5.35 -1.96 -3.22
CA ALA A 145 6.61 -1.26 -2.97
C ALA A 145 7.61 -1.40 -4.14
N ALA A 146 7.68 -2.58 -4.77
CA ALA A 146 8.55 -2.81 -5.93
C ALA A 146 8.08 -2.03 -7.16
N ILE A 147 6.77 -2.03 -7.43
CA ILE A 147 6.16 -1.27 -8.53
C ILE A 147 6.40 0.23 -8.35
N LEU A 148 6.18 0.77 -7.15
CA LEU A 148 6.43 2.19 -6.86
C LEU A 148 7.90 2.56 -7.07
N ARG A 149 8.84 1.74 -6.59
CA ARG A 149 10.27 1.94 -6.82
C ARG A 149 10.61 1.92 -8.30
N ALA A 150 10.10 0.95 -9.05
CA ALA A 150 10.32 0.87 -10.49
C ALA A 150 9.77 2.11 -11.22
N LEU A 151 8.53 2.50 -10.92
CA LEU A 151 7.87 3.66 -11.48
C LEU A 151 8.68 4.95 -11.24
N LEU A 152 9.17 5.16 -10.03
CA LEU A 152 10.00 6.32 -9.68
C LEU A 152 11.35 6.30 -10.39
N SER A 153 12.11 5.20 -10.29
CA SER A 153 13.45 5.11 -10.87
C SER A 153 13.46 5.17 -12.40
N ILE A 154 12.52 4.49 -13.07
CA ILE A 154 12.41 4.50 -14.53
C ILE A 154 12.01 5.90 -15.02
N SER A 155 11.04 6.53 -14.35
CA SER A 155 10.62 7.90 -14.71
C SER A 155 11.74 8.91 -14.52
N HIS A 156 12.54 8.75 -13.48
CA HIS A 156 13.71 9.60 -13.25
C HIS A 156 14.76 9.46 -14.35
N GLN A 157 15.09 8.23 -14.74
CA GLN A 157 16.04 7.96 -15.82
C GLN A 157 15.57 8.56 -17.15
N ARG A 158 14.28 8.36 -17.49
CA ARG A 158 13.69 8.95 -18.69
C ARG A 158 13.81 10.48 -18.72
N LEU A 159 13.48 11.15 -17.60
CA LEU A 159 13.61 12.61 -17.51
C LEU A 159 15.06 13.08 -17.61
N ALA A 160 16.03 12.28 -17.13
CA ALA A 160 17.45 12.58 -17.28
C ALA A 160 17.98 12.39 -18.71
N GLU A 161 17.39 11.48 -19.50
CA GLU A 161 17.70 11.32 -20.92
C GLU A 161 17.15 12.47 -21.76
N GLU A 162 15.91 12.91 -21.50
CA GLU A 162 15.28 14.03 -22.21
C GLU A 162 16.06 15.36 -22.03
N GLU A 163 16.76 15.57 -20.90
CA GLU A 163 17.63 16.75 -20.71
C GLU A 163 18.97 16.69 -21.48
N ARG A 164 19.38 15.50 -21.93
CA ARG A 164 20.66 15.29 -22.63
C ARG A 164 20.53 15.31 -24.16
N SER A 165 19.30 15.19 -24.68
CA SER A 165 18.98 15.25 -26.12
C SER A 165 18.69 16.66 -26.59
#